data_AF-A0A2X1B9W0-F1
#
_entry.id   AF-A0A2X1B9W0-F1
#
_cell.length_a   1.000
_cell.length_b   1.000
_cell.length_c   1.000
_cell.angle_alpha   90.00
_cell.angle_beta   90.00
_cell.angle_gamma   90.00
#
_symmetry.space_group_name_H-M   'P 1'
#
loop_
_entity.id
_entity.type
_entity.pdbx_description
1 polymer ?
#
loop_
_entity_poly.entity_id
_entity_poly.type
_entity_poly.pdbx_seq_one_letter_code
_entity_poly.pdbx_strand_id
1 'polypeptide(L)'
;MVVQNDGVYQITISINAQATAAPDPDQPFFTVSITVNGQPIFLNGIAVFNVVNRSSTAYVVQATLAAGDLVGASAASDSFVASYANRSLTIVQLSG
;
A
#
# COMPACT_ATOMS: atom_id res chain seq x y z
N MET A 1 -0.12 6.27 -10.30
CA MET A 1 0.91 7.26 -10.70
C MET A 1 1.71 6.66 -11.84
N VAL A 2 2.06 7.44 -12.86
CA VAL A 2 2.87 6.97 -13.99
C VAL A 2 4.32 7.38 -13.77
N VAL A 3 5.24 6.41 -13.80
CA VAL A 3 6.69 6.63 -13.73
C VAL A 3 7.16 7.31 -15.02
N GLN A 4 8.03 8.32 -14.90
CA GLN A 4 8.48 9.11 -16.05
C GLN A 4 9.85 8.69 -16.58
N ASN A 5 10.70 8.11 -15.74
CA ASN A 5 12.06 7.72 -16.08
C ASN A 5 12.35 6.32 -15.55
N ASP A 6 13.29 5.62 -16.17
CA ASP A 6 13.81 4.38 -15.60
C ASP A 6 14.60 4.71 -14.32
N GLY A 7 14.60 3.78 -13.36
CA GLY A 7 15.40 3.97 -12.15
C GLY A 7 14.99 3.09 -10.97
N VAL A 8 15.67 3.29 -9.84
CA VAL A 8 15.30 2.68 -8.56
C VAL A 8 14.45 3.68 -7.79
N TYR A 9 13.30 3.22 -7.33
CA TYR A 9 12.31 4.02 -6.63
C TYR A 9 12.05 3.48 -5.24
N GLN A 10 11.98 4.38 -4.26
CA GLN A 10 11.36 4.10 -2.99
C GLN A 10 9.87 4.37 -3.08
N ILE A 11 9.07 3.37 -2.79
CA ILE A 11 7.62 3.44 -2.79
C ILE A 11 7.16 3.26 -1.35
N THR A 12 6.46 4.27 -0.83
CA THR A 12 5.91 4.26 0.52
C THR A 12 4.39 4.30 0.44
N ILE A 13 3.72 3.30 1.02
CA ILE A 13 2.29 3.39 1.33
C ILE A 13 2.16 3.68 2.81
N SER A 14 1.44 4.74 3.15
CA SER A 14 0.98 4.97 4.52
C SER A 14 -0.52 4.82 4.56
N ILE A 15 -1.00 3.98 5.47
CA ILE A 15 -2.43 3.76 5.70
C ILE A 15 -2.75 4.05 7.15
N ASN A 16 -3.77 4.87 7.33
CA ASN A 16 -4.43 5.08 8.60
C ASN A 16 -5.88 4.60 8.46
N ALA A 17 -6.25 3.56 9.21
CA ALA A 17 -7.65 3.17 9.34
C ALA A 17 -8.31 4.02 10.43
N GLN A 18 -9.46 4.62 10.14
CA GLN A 18 -10.09 5.59 11.05
C GLN A 18 -10.75 4.89 12.26
N ALA A 19 -10.43 5.39 13.45
CA ALA A 19 -10.99 4.94 14.72
C ALA A 19 -12.44 5.43 14.90
N THR A 20 -13.41 4.51 14.80
CA THR A 20 -14.82 4.79 15.17
C THR A 20 -15.04 4.48 16.66
N ALA A 21 -16.11 5.02 17.26
CA ALA A 21 -16.36 4.97 18.71
C ALA A 21 -16.81 3.59 19.25
N ALA A 22 -17.21 2.62 18.42
CA ALA A 22 -17.43 1.23 18.86
C ALA A 22 -16.95 0.15 17.86
N PRO A 23 -15.68 -0.29 17.93
CA PRO A 23 -15.12 -1.43 17.18
C PRO A 23 -14.38 -2.48 18.03
N ASP A 24 -14.83 -3.74 17.91
CA ASP A 24 -14.32 -5.04 18.40
C ASP A 24 -15.44 -6.09 18.11
N PRO A 25 -15.30 -7.44 18.01
CA PRO A 25 -14.23 -8.38 18.44
C PRO A 25 -13.72 -9.44 17.40
N ASP A 26 -14.23 -9.48 16.18
CA ASP A 26 -13.80 -10.35 15.06
C ASP A 26 -12.94 -9.54 14.07
N GLN A 27 -11.82 -9.01 14.55
CA GLN A 27 -11.25 -7.78 14.01
C GLN A 27 -10.76 -7.88 12.56
N PRO A 28 -11.33 -7.08 11.65
CA PRO A 28 -10.94 -7.07 10.26
C PRO A 28 -9.62 -6.36 10.03
N PHE A 29 -8.93 -6.81 9.00
CA PHE A 29 -7.70 -6.20 8.52
C PHE A 29 -7.89 -5.66 7.11
N PHE A 30 -7.03 -4.71 6.76
CA PHE A 30 -6.80 -4.40 5.36
C PHE A 30 -5.62 -5.22 4.87
N THR A 31 -5.84 -5.97 3.80
CA THR A 31 -4.77 -6.43 2.92
C THR A 31 -4.35 -5.25 2.06
N VAL A 32 -3.09 -4.85 2.23
CA VAL A 32 -2.50 -3.73 1.48
C VAL A 32 -1.46 -4.27 0.54
N SER A 33 -1.44 -3.77 -0.70
CA SER A 33 -0.35 -4.07 -1.64
C SER A 33 0.04 -2.86 -2.49
N ILE A 34 1.33 -2.78 -2.80
CA ILE A 34 1.86 -1.92 -3.86
C ILE A 34 1.73 -2.68 -5.17
N THR A 35 1.26 -2.02 -6.22
CA THR A 35 1.10 -2.62 -7.55
C THR A 35 1.91 -1.84 -8.59
N VAL A 36 2.46 -2.57 -9.56
CA VAL A 36 3.07 -2.03 -10.78
C VAL A 36 2.32 -2.65 -11.96
N ASN A 37 1.78 -1.81 -12.84
CA ASN A 37 0.95 -2.24 -13.98
C ASN A 37 -0.21 -3.16 -13.56
N GLY A 38 -0.79 -2.90 -12.39
CA GLY A 38 -1.90 -3.67 -11.81
C GLY A 38 -1.49 -5.00 -11.16
N GLN A 39 -0.21 -5.38 -11.19
CA GLN A 39 0.30 -6.57 -10.52
C GLN A 39 0.98 -6.22 -9.21
N PRO A 40 0.77 -6.96 -8.10
CA PRO A 40 1.44 -6.67 -6.85
C PRO A 40 2.95 -6.84 -6.97
N ILE A 41 3.71 -5.92 -6.36
CA ILE A 41 5.16 -5.98 -6.36
C ILE A 41 5.64 -6.98 -5.31
N PHE A 42 5.98 -8.20 -5.74
CA PHE A 42 6.50 -9.23 -4.84
C PHE A 42 8.03 -9.22 -4.89
N LEU A 43 8.68 -8.63 -3.90
CA LEU A 43 10.12 -8.77 -3.69
C LEU A 43 10.35 -9.96 -2.74
N ASN A 44 10.77 -11.10 -3.26
CA ASN A 44 11.26 -12.28 -2.49
C ASN A 44 10.35 -12.83 -1.37
N GLY A 45 9.03 -12.63 -1.49
CA GLY A 45 8.04 -13.13 -0.52
C GLY A 45 7.15 -12.01 -0.02
N ILE A 46 5.95 -11.92 -0.61
CA ILE A 46 4.75 -11.25 -0.09
C ILE A 46 4.98 -9.81 0.43
N ALA A 47 4.79 -8.80 -0.44
CA ALA A 47 4.59 -7.40 -0.01
C ALA A 47 3.10 -7.13 0.31
N VAL A 48 2.46 -8.11 0.95
CA VAL A 48 1.11 -7.98 1.49
C VAL A 48 1.24 -7.93 2.99
N PHE A 49 0.72 -6.88 3.59
CA PHE A 49 0.67 -6.77 5.04
C PHE A 49 -0.76 -6.46 5.48
N ASN A 50 -1.09 -6.99 6.64
CA ASN A 50 -2.38 -6.83 7.27
C ASN A 50 -2.31 -5.63 8.21
N VAL A 51 -3.08 -4.58 7.90
CA VAL A 51 -3.23 -3.43 8.79
C VAL A 51 -4.47 -3.64 9.64
N VAL A 52 -4.28 -3.73 10.96
CA VAL A 52 -5.40 -3.84 11.92
C VAL A 52 -6.24 -2.58 11.83
N ASN A 53 -7.57 -2.74 11.79
CA ASN A 53 -8.49 -1.61 11.83
C ASN A 53 -8.17 -0.73 13.05
N ARG A 54 -8.07 0.59 12.85
CA ARG A 54 -7.59 1.61 13.81
C ARG A 54 -6.08 1.72 14.04
N SER A 55 -5.25 1.03 13.26
CA SER A 55 -3.81 1.25 13.28
C SER A 55 -3.37 2.24 12.19
N SER A 56 -2.21 2.85 12.41
CA SER A 56 -1.46 3.54 11.36
C SER A 56 -0.22 2.73 11.04
N THR A 57 0.02 2.45 9.77
CA THR A 57 1.19 1.70 9.34
C THR A 57 1.71 2.30 8.05
N ALA A 58 3.04 2.42 7.96
CA ALA A 58 3.74 2.77 6.74
C ALA A 58 4.56 1.57 6.29
N TYR A 59 4.50 1.27 5.00
CA TYR A 59 5.29 0.23 4.37
C TYR A 59 6.11 0.83 3.25
N VAL A 60 7.39 0.46 3.20
CA VAL A 60 8.38 1.02 2.30
C VAL A 60 9.04 -0.11 1.53
N VAL A 61 9.05 0.00 0.21
CA VAL A 61 9.81 -0.91 -0.66
C VAL A 61 10.70 -0.10 -1.58
N GLN A 62 11.75 -0.74 -2.05
CA GLN A 62 12.57 -0.25 -3.14
C GLN A 62 12.43 -1.18 -4.34
N ALA A 63 12.22 -0.62 -5.51
CA ALA A 63 12.09 -1.39 -6.74
C ALA A 63 12.62 -0.63 -7.93
N THR A 64 13.14 -1.38 -8.90
CA THR A 64 13.45 -0.87 -10.22
C THR A 64 12.14 -0.73 -11.01
N LEU A 65 11.88 0.46 -11.54
CA LEU A 65 10.72 0.76 -12.37
C LEU A 65 11.18 1.31 -13.71
N ALA A 66 10.37 1.09 -14.75
CA ALA A 66 10.58 1.64 -16.08
C ALA A 66 9.68 2.85 -16.32
N ALA A 67 10.10 3.74 -17.22
CA ALA A 67 9.27 4.81 -17.74
C ALA A 67 7.97 4.24 -18.34
N GLY A 68 6.83 4.80 -17.94
CA GLY A 68 5.50 4.32 -18.31
C GLY A 68 4.87 3.36 -17.30
N ASP A 69 5.62 2.85 -16.32
CA ASP A 69 5.04 1.97 -15.29
C ASP A 69 3.96 2.67 -14.47
N LEU A 70 2.83 1.99 -14.30
CA LEU A 70 1.71 2.44 -13.49
C LEU A 70 1.84 1.90 -12.08
N VAL A 71 2.29 2.74 -11.15
CA VAL A 71 2.35 2.38 -9.73
C VAL A 71 1.05 2.75 -9.03
N GLY A 72 0.49 1.80 -8.31
CA GLY A 72 -0.74 1.95 -7.54
C GLY A 72 -0.63 1.36 -6.14
N ALA A 73 -1.61 1.70 -5.30
CA ALA A 73 -1.78 1.14 -3.97
C ALA A 73 -3.19 0.57 -3.86
N SER A 74 -3.31 -0.71 -3.49
CA SER A 74 -4.59 -1.32 -3.15
C SER A 74 -4.68 -1.55 -1.65
N ALA A 75 -5.88 -1.37 -1.11
CA ALA A 75 -6.25 -1.73 0.25
C ALA A 75 -7.64 -2.36 0.15
N ALA A 76 -7.74 -3.62 0.57
CA ALA A 76 -8.99 -4.38 0.55
C ALA A 76 -9.22 -4.99 1.93
N SER A 77 -10.47 -5.04 2.37
CA SER A 77 -10.87 -5.76 3.58
C SER A 77 -12.01 -6.71 3.24
N ASP A 78 -12.05 -7.85 3.91
CA ASP A 78 -13.13 -8.81 3.86
C ASP A 78 -14.32 -8.41 4.77
N SER A 79 -14.22 -7.29 5.49
CA SER A 79 -15.23 -6.84 6.44
C SER A 79 -15.87 -5.50 6.09
N PHE A 80 -17.19 -5.47 6.21
CA PHE A 80 -17.99 -4.25 6.06
C PHE A 80 -17.67 -3.18 7.10
N VAL A 81 -17.11 -3.55 8.25
CA VAL A 81 -16.81 -2.63 9.36
C VAL A 81 -15.45 -1.92 9.16
N ALA A 82 -14.62 -2.40 8.23
CA ALA A 82 -13.37 -1.78 7.82
C ALA A 82 -13.59 -0.83 6.62
N SER A 83 -14.58 0.05 6.69
CA SER A 83 -15.01 0.83 5.50
C SER A 83 -14.20 2.12 5.27
N TYR A 84 -13.36 2.55 6.22
CA TYR A 84 -12.65 3.83 6.14
C TYR A 84 -11.16 3.70 6.44
N ALA A 85 -10.36 3.72 5.38
CA ALA A 85 -8.91 3.84 5.44
C ALA A 85 -8.44 5.03 4.60
N ASN A 86 -7.79 5.98 5.25
CA ASN A 86 -6.99 6.99 4.56
C ASN A 86 -5.71 6.31 4.07
N ARG A 87 -5.38 6.54 2.80
CA ARG A 87 -4.16 6.01 2.20
C ARG A 87 -3.40 7.14 1.49
N SER A 88 -2.09 7.16 1.66
CA SER A 88 -1.19 7.95 0.84
C SER A 88 -0.15 7.03 0.21
N LEU A 89 0.20 7.34 -1.03
CA LEU A 89 1.25 6.67 -1.79
C LEU A 89 2.27 7.74 -2.17
N THR A 90 3.49 7.55 -1.71
CA THR A 90 4.64 8.40 -2.06
C THR A 90 5.61 7.57 -2.87
N ILE A 91 6.11 8.15 -3.97
CA ILE A 91 7.07 7.52 -4.86
C ILE A 91 8.21 8.49 -5.05
N VAL A 92 9.42 8.08 -4.68
CA VAL A 92 10.63 8.90 -4.76
C VAL A 92 11.67 8.14 -5.57
N GLN A 93 12.17 8.75 -6.64
CA GLN A 93 13.31 8.21 -7.38
C GLN A 93 14.57 8.35 -6.52
N LEU A 94 15.27 7.24 -6.28
CA LEU A 94 16.52 7.20 -5.54
C LEU A 94 17.72 7.31 -6.49
N SER A 95 17.61 6.68 -7.65
CA SER A 95 18.62 6.74 -8.71
C SER A 95 17.96 6.60 -10.08
N GLY A 96 18.59 7.19 -11.09
CA GLY A 96 18.29 6.97 -12.52
C GLY A 96 19.31 6.06 -13.17
#